data_AF-A0A495UKS1-F1
#
_entry.id   AF-A0A495UKS1-F1
#
_cell.length_a   1.000
_cell.length_b   1.000
_cell.length_c   1.000
_cell.angle_alpha   90.00
_cell.angle_beta   90.00
_cell.angle_gamma   90.00
#
_symmetry.space_group_name_H-M   'P 1'
#
loop_
_entity.id
_entity.type
_entity.pdbx_description
1 polymer ?
#
loop_
_entity_poly.entity_id
_entity_poly.type
_entity_poly.pdbx_seq_one_letter_code
_entity_poly.pdbx_strand_id
1 'polypeptide(L)'
;MPLHDLFPTSAISSVASDGTRSWERYFGDDSNRSTDEGNLILSIKDLYSENPGSTVAAWASRVGFSLDDLSATGAETMLLFRTIYKALADVPSDSPLVLAMRAVNLGGPRSLLPDFRVTVDGSFAVSSIVDTFCGPFTDARSWLTAIDERLLLTSPLRRAE
;
A
#
# COMPACT_ATOMS: atom_id res chain seq x y z
N MET A 1 -35.58 -16.20 1.84
CA MET A 1 -34.88 -15.44 0.78
C MET A 1 -33.75 -14.68 1.45
N PRO A 2 -32.47 -14.90 1.10
CA PRO A 2 -31.35 -14.19 1.71
C PRO A 2 -31.15 -12.80 1.08
N LEU A 3 -30.65 -11.85 1.87
CA LEU A 3 -30.43 -10.46 1.47
C LEU A 3 -29.01 -10.29 0.89
N HIS A 4 -28.84 -10.43 -0.43
CA HIS A 4 -27.54 -10.19 -1.10
C HIS A 4 -27.48 -8.90 -1.93
N ASP A 5 -28.62 -8.30 -2.29
CA ASP A 5 -28.70 -7.19 -3.27
C ASP A 5 -28.91 -5.81 -2.62
N LEU A 6 -28.04 -5.39 -1.68
CA LEU A 6 -28.18 -4.09 -0.99
C LEU A 6 -26.93 -3.18 -0.96
N PHE A 7 -25.88 -3.52 -1.70
CA PHE A 7 -24.79 -2.59 -2.00
C PHE A 7 -24.46 -2.64 -3.49
N PRO A 8 -24.66 -1.55 -4.27
CA PRO A 8 -24.05 -1.47 -5.59
C PRO A 8 -22.53 -1.46 -5.41
N THR A 9 -21.84 -2.44 -5.98
CA THR A 9 -20.38 -2.56 -5.93
C THR A 9 -19.73 -1.48 -6.80
N SER A 10 -19.73 -0.24 -6.32
CA SER A 10 -19.21 0.95 -6.99
C SER A 10 -17.70 0.84 -7.18
N ALA A 11 -17.29 0.21 -8.28
CA ALA A 11 -15.91 -0.16 -8.54
C ALA A 11 -15.01 1.07 -8.72
N ILE A 12 -14.03 1.18 -7.82
CA ILE A 12 -12.82 1.99 -7.97
C ILE A 12 -11.79 1.13 -8.77
N SER A 13 -10.47 1.07 -8.46
CA SER A 13 -9.53 1.24 -9.59
C SER A 13 -8.11 0.58 -9.61
N SER A 14 -7.59 -0.07 -10.70
CA SER A 14 -6.24 -0.72 -10.98
C SER A 14 -4.97 -0.08 -11.71
N VAL A 15 -5.03 0.77 -12.76
CA VAL A 15 -4.00 1.58 -13.56
C VAL A 15 -2.61 1.08 -14.01
N ALA A 16 -2.21 1.63 -15.18
CA ALA A 16 -0.89 2.20 -15.44
C ALA A 16 -1.03 3.59 -16.15
N SER A 17 -0.03 4.05 -16.90
CA SER A 17 -0.04 5.35 -17.61
C SER A 17 -1.00 5.44 -18.82
N ASP A 18 -1.90 4.47 -18.98
CA ASP A 18 -2.89 4.34 -20.05
C ASP A 18 -4.31 4.79 -19.64
N GLY A 19 -4.54 4.99 -18.34
CA GLY A 19 -5.84 5.34 -17.76
C GLY A 19 -6.63 4.16 -17.19
N THR A 20 -6.10 2.94 -17.19
CA THR A 20 -6.83 1.71 -16.80
C THR A 20 -6.96 1.55 -15.27
N ARG A 21 -7.28 2.65 -14.55
CA ARG A 21 -7.78 2.78 -13.15
C ARG A 21 -6.87 3.31 -11.97
N SER A 22 -6.34 2.53 -10.97
CA SER A 22 -5.37 2.93 -9.87
C SER A 22 -4.30 1.85 -9.39
N TRP A 23 -4.67 0.80 -8.63
CA TRP A 23 -4.06 -0.52 -8.21
C TRP A 23 -5.20 -1.28 -7.50
N GLU A 24 -5.29 -2.62 -7.38
CA GLU A 24 -6.58 -3.22 -6.92
C GLU A 24 -6.58 -3.99 -5.60
N ARG A 25 -7.75 -4.09 -4.96
CA ARG A 25 -7.95 -4.78 -3.67
C ARG A 25 -7.80 -6.29 -3.84
N TYR A 26 -6.88 -6.89 -3.09
CA TYR A 26 -6.70 -8.34 -3.06
C TYR A 26 -7.54 -8.98 -1.95
N PHE A 27 -8.18 -10.12 -2.27
CA PHE A 27 -9.06 -10.88 -1.37
C PHE A 27 -8.75 -12.39 -1.36
N GLY A 28 -7.61 -12.82 -1.92
CA GLY A 28 -7.19 -14.23 -1.93
C GLY A 28 -6.42 -14.64 -0.66
N ASP A 29 -5.79 -15.81 -0.70
CA ASP A 29 -5.08 -16.41 0.45
C ASP A 29 -4.03 -15.46 1.08
N ASP A 30 -4.02 -15.34 2.41
CA ASP A 30 -3.11 -14.45 3.19
C ASP A 30 -1.62 -14.73 2.93
N SER A 31 -1.26 -15.95 2.50
CA SER A 31 0.12 -16.33 2.15
C SER A 31 0.56 -15.87 0.76
N ASN A 32 -0.36 -15.49 -0.13
CA ASN A 32 -0.01 -15.05 -1.49
C ASN A 32 0.62 -13.66 -1.49
N ARG A 33 1.88 -13.59 -1.97
CA ARG A 33 2.67 -12.36 -2.10
C ARG A 33 2.92 -11.93 -3.55
N SER A 34 2.54 -12.76 -4.53
CA SER A 34 2.57 -12.44 -5.96
C SER A 34 1.61 -13.35 -6.74
N THR A 35 1.12 -12.87 -7.89
CA THR A 35 0.27 -13.67 -8.80
C THR A 35 1.10 -14.36 -9.88
N ASP A 36 0.49 -15.24 -10.66
CA ASP A 36 1.19 -16.02 -11.71
C ASP A 36 1.47 -15.18 -12.97
N GLU A 37 0.75 -14.07 -13.16
CA GLU A 37 1.04 -13.03 -14.16
C GLU A 37 2.23 -12.13 -13.77
N GLY A 38 2.84 -12.37 -12.60
CA GLY A 38 3.99 -11.60 -12.11
C GLY A 38 3.62 -10.34 -11.32
N ASN A 39 2.35 -10.13 -10.97
CA ASN A 39 1.94 -9.00 -10.14
C ASN A 39 2.37 -9.19 -8.68
N LEU A 40 2.61 -8.08 -7.97
CA LEU A 40 3.01 -8.05 -6.57
C LEU A 40 1.79 -7.90 -5.67
N ILE A 41 1.74 -8.60 -4.53
CA ILE A 41 0.69 -8.42 -3.52
C ILE A 41 1.32 -7.81 -2.26
N LEU A 42 0.91 -6.58 -1.93
CA LEU A 42 1.33 -5.85 -0.74
C LEU A 42 0.23 -5.85 0.33
N SER A 43 0.60 -5.84 1.60
CA SER A 43 -0.29 -5.73 2.76
C SER A 43 -0.01 -4.47 3.56
N ILE A 44 -1.05 -3.95 4.22
CA ILE A 44 -0.91 -2.91 5.25
C ILE A 44 0.01 -3.35 6.40
N LYS A 45 0.14 -4.67 6.64
CA LYS A 45 1.00 -5.25 7.66
C LYS A 45 2.49 -5.05 7.33
N ASP A 46 2.84 -4.86 6.05
CA ASP A 46 4.21 -4.69 5.58
C ASP A 46 4.84 -3.37 6.05
N LEU A 47 4.01 -2.32 6.23
CA LEU A 47 4.38 -1.05 6.87
C LEU A 47 5.02 -1.22 8.26
N TYR A 48 4.76 -2.36 8.89
CA TYR A 48 5.22 -2.72 10.24
C TYR A 48 6.03 -4.01 10.23
N SER A 49 6.56 -4.44 9.08
CA SER A 49 7.41 -5.62 8.94
C SER A 49 8.70 -5.48 9.77
N GLU A 50 9.17 -6.60 10.32
CA GLU A 50 10.48 -6.68 10.98
C GLU A 50 11.63 -6.85 9.97
N ASN A 51 11.29 -7.27 8.75
CA ASN A 51 12.20 -7.40 7.60
C ASN A 51 11.65 -6.58 6.42
N PRO A 52 11.67 -5.23 6.47
CA PRO A 52 11.07 -4.39 5.45
C PRO A 52 11.91 -4.41 4.16
N GLY A 53 11.26 -4.59 3.01
CA GLY A 53 11.86 -4.87 1.71
C GLY A 53 11.89 -6.35 1.32
N SER A 54 11.59 -7.27 2.25
CA SER A 54 11.64 -8.71 1.99
C SER A 54 10.59 -9.21 0.99
N THR A 55 9.45 -8.52 0.85
CA THR A 55 8.43 -8.91 -0.13
C THR A 55 8.86 -8.49 -1.53
N VAL A 56 9.31 -7.25 -1.68
CA VAL A 56 9.79 -6.74 -2.97
C VAL A 56 11.03 -7.52 -3.43
N ALA A 57 11.94 -7.89 -2.53
CA ALA A 57 13.07 -8.77 -2.86
C ALA A 57 12.62 -10.16 -3.35
N ALA A 58 11.67 -10.80 -2.66
CA ALA A 58 11.15 -12.12 -3.05
C ALA A 58 10.38 -12.08 -4.39
N TRP A 59 9.56 -11.03 -4.61
CA TRP A 59 8.84 -10.82 -5.86
C TRP A 59 9.80 -10.52 -7.03
N ALA A 60 10.75 -9.61 -6.85
CA ALA A 60 11.72 -9.24 -7.88
C ALA A 60 12.52 -10.47 -8.34
N SER A 61 12.97 -11.29 -7.38
CA SER A 61 13.60 -12.59 -7.67
C SER A 61 12.69 -13.56 -8.41
N ARG A 62 11.37 -13.61 -8.11
CA ARG A 62 10.40 -14.45 -8.83
C ARG A 62 10.22 -14.03 -10.28
N VAL A 63 10.19 -12.72 -10.56
CA VAL A 63 9.92 -12.17 -11.90
C VAL A 63 11.18 -11.87 -12.72
N GLY A 64 12.38 -12.14 -12.18
CA GLY A 64 13.65 -11.86 -12.86
C GLY A 64 14.03 -10.38 -12.92
N PHE A 65 13.43 -9.55 -12.07
CA PHE A 65 13.79 -8.13 -11.94
C PHE A 65 14.97 -8.00 -10.96
N SER A 66 16.02 -7.27 -11.37
CA SER A 66 17.15 -6.98 -10.49
C SER A 66 16.82 -5.81 -9.55
N LEU A 67 17.30 -5.92 -8.31
CA LEU A 67 17.37 -4.85 -7.32
C LEU A 67 18.83 -4.48 -6.98
N ASP A 68 19.78 -4.81 -7.86
CA ASP A 68 21.18 -4.41 -7.71
C ASP A 68 21.27 -2.88 -7.64
N ASP A 69 22.12 -2.37 -6.74
CA ASP A 69 22.23 -0.95 -6.36
C ASP A 69 20.93 -0.27 -5.83
N LEU A 70 19.84 -1.03 -5.62
CA LEU A 70 18.56 -0.53 -5.10
C LEU A 70 18.25 -1.02 -3.68
N SER A 71 17.81 -0.11 -2.82
CA SER A 71 17.29 -0.49 -1.50
C SER A 71 15.93 -1.18 -1.63
N ALA A 72 15.87 -2.49 -1.43
CA ALA A 72 14.61 -3.24 -1.40
C ALA A 72 13.63 -2.68 -0.36
N THR A 73 14.14 -2.19 0.77
CA THR A 73 13.36 -1.45 1.79
C THR A 73 12.74 -0.19 1.19
N GLY A 74 13.55 0.69 0.59
CA GLY A 74 13.06 1.93 -0.04
C GLY A 74 12.07 1.69 -1.19
N ALA A 75 12.29 0.64 -1.97
CA ALA A 75 11.38 0.18 -3.02
C ALA A 75 10.01 -0.25 -2.46
N GLU A 76 9.98 -1.09 -1.43
CA GLU A 76 8.75 -1.52 -0.74
C GLU A 76 8.03 -0.33 -0.10
N THR A 77 8.78 0.58 0.55
CA THR A 77 8.27 1.83 1.14
C THR A 77 7.62 2.75 0.10
N MET A 78 8.21 2.93 -1.09
CA MET A 78 7.58 3.71 -2.17
C MET A 78 6.31 3.03 -2.70
N LEU A 79 6.33 1.72 -2.88
CA LEU A 79 5.16 0.99 -3.40
C LEU A 79 4.00 1.03 -2.40
N LEU A 80 4.25 0.84 -1.10
CA LEU A 80 3.29 1.07 -0.01
C LEU A 80 2.69 2.49 -0.07
N PHE A 81 3.51 3.52 -0.31
CA PHE A 81 3.03 4.90 -0.45
C PHE A 81 2.18 5.13 -1.71
N ARG A 82 2.60 4.58 -2.85
CA ARG A 82 1.90 4.75 -4.14
C ARG A 82 0.63 3.88 -4.25
N THR A 83 0.49 2.83 -3.43
CA THR A 83 -0.61 1.86 -3.47
C THR A 83 -1.45 1.86 -2.18
N ILE A 84 -1.01 1.18 -1.11
CA ILE A 84 -1.71 1.06 0.19
C ILE A 84 -2.17 2.42 0.73
N TYR A 85 -1.31 3.45 0.74
CA TYR A 85 -1.70 4.78 1.24
C TYR A 85 -2.68 5.52 0.34
N LYS A 86 -2.70 5.27 -0.97
CA LYS A 86 -3.77 5.78 -1.85
C LYS A 86 -5.07 5.02 -1.61
N ALA A 87 -5.00 3.69 -1.46
CA ALA A 87 -6.14 2.85 -1.12
C ALA A 87 -6.81 3.22 0.21
N LEU A 88 -6.04 3.74 1.16
CA LEU A 88 -6.52 4.25 2.44
C LEU A 88 -7.15 5.65 2.36
N ALA A 89 -6.82 6.45 1.34
CA ALA A 89 -7.38 7.79 1.18
C ALA A 89 -8.86 7.77 0.78
N ASP A 90 -9.31 6.68 0.13
CA ASP A 90 -10.72 6.44 -0.22
C ASP A 90 -11.53 5.83 0.94
N VAL A 91 -10.91 5.53 2.10
CA VAL A 91 -11.55 4.87 3.24
C VAL A 91 -12.07 5.90 4.25
N PRO A 92 -13.35 5.81 4.70
CA PRO A 92 -13.89 6.67 5.74
C PRO A 92 -13.07 6.67 7.04
N SER A 93 -12.89 7.85 7.64
CA SER A 93 -11.97 8.04 8.79
C SER A 93 -12.40 7.37 10.10
N ASP A 94 -13.66 6.91 10.15
CA ASP A 94 -14.32 6.14 11.20
C ASP A 94 -14.29 4.62 10.94
N SER A 95 -13.78 4.19 9.76
CA SER A 95 -13.62 2.77 9.41
C SER A 95 -12.76 2.03 10.45
N PRO A 96 -13.13 0.80 10.84
CA PRO A 96 -12.32 -0.04 11.74
C PRO A 96 -10.85 -0.19 11.29
N LEU A 97 -10.58 -0.13 9.98
CA LEU A 97 -9.23 -0.12 9.41
C LEU A 97 -8.42 1.10 9.85
N VAL A 98 -9.00 2.31 9.74
CA VAL A 98 -8.33 3.58 10.09
C VAL A 98 -8.15 3.69 11.61
N LEU A 99 -9.12 3.19 12.38
CA LEU A 99 -9.02 3.09 13.83
C LEU A 99 -7.92 2.11 14.27
N ALA A 100 -7.80 0.95 13.62
CA ALA A 100 -6.73 -0.02 13.87
C ALA A 100 -5.34 0.53 13.53
N MET A 101 -5.19 1.22 12.38
CA MET A 101 -3.92 1.90 12.03
C MET A 101 -3.51 2.92 13.10
N ARG A 102 -4.45 3.76 13.54
CA ARG A 102 -4.19 4.77 14.60
C ARG A 102 -3.76 4.09 15.89
N ALA A 103 -4.41 3.00 16.29
CA ALA A 103 -4.02 2.24 17.47
C ALA A 103 -2.59 1.67 17.37
N VAL A 104 -2.20 1.12 16.23
CA VAL A 104 -0.84 0.57 16.01
C VAL A 104 0.23 1.66 15.92
N ASN A 105 -0.06 2.79 15.24
CA ASN A 105 0.85 3.95 15.21
C ASN A 105 1.10 4.55 16.60
N LEU A 106 0.16 4.41 17.53
CA LEU A 106 0.31 4.81 18.94
C LEU A 106 0.98 3.73 19.82
N GLY A 107 1.63 2.73 19.21
CA GLY A 107 2.34 1.64 19.90
C GLY A 107 1.47 0.43 20.25
N GLY A 108 0.24 0.37 19.74
CA GLY A 108 -0.65 -0.79 19.89
C GLY A 108 -0.16 -2.03 19.12
N PRO A 109 -0.59 -3.25 19.52
CA PRO A 109 -0.11 -4.48 18.91
C PRO A 109 -0.56 -4.62 17.44
N ARG A 110 0.40 -4.96 16.55
CA ARG A 110 0.19 -5.10 15.09
C ARG A 110 -0.95 -6.08 14.72
N SER A 111 -1.30 -7.02 15.59
CA SER A 111 -2.42 -7.95 15.43
C SER A 111 -3.81 -7.29 15.40
N LEU A 112 -3.92 -6.00 15.74
CA LEU A 112 -5.14 -5.22 15.58
C LEU A 112 -5.43 -4.85 14.11
N LEU A 113 -4.43 -4.91 13.22
CA LEU A 113 -4.63 -4.58 11.81
C LEU A 113 -5.47 -5.67 11.12
N PRO A 114 -6.68 -5.35 10.62
CA PRO A 114 -7.43 -6.29 9.80
C PRO A 114 -6.67 -6.55 8.49
N ASP A 115 -7.06 -7.59 7.76
CA ASP A 115 -6.42 -7.81 6.46
C ASP A 115 -6.77 -6.69 5.46
N PHE A 116 -5.73 -6.11 4.89
CA PHE A 116 -5.84 -5.11 3.86
C PHE A 116 -4.67 -5.25 2.89
N ARG A 117 -4.91 -5.97 1.79
CA ARG A 117 -3.94 -6.18 0.71
C ARG A 117 -4.35 -5.53 -0.60
N VAL A 118 -3.37 -5.26 -1.46
CA VAL A 118 -3.56 -4.79 -2.83
C VAL A 118 -2.67 -5.57 -3.80
N THR A 119 -3.24 -5.93 -4.95
CA THR A 119 -2.52 -6.35 -6.14
C THR A 119 -1.97 -5.12 -6.84
N VAL A 120 -0.68 -5.16 -7.15
CA VAL A 120 0.06 -4.10 -7.84
C VAL A 120 0.55 -4.66 -9.16
N ASP A 121 0.20 -4.01 -10.27
CA ASP A 121 0.67 -4.38 -11.60
C ASP A 121 2.20 -4.43 -11.63
N GLY A 122 2.77 -5.50 -12.21
CA GLY A 122 4.22 -5.71 -12.24
C GLY A 122 4.99 -4.60 -12.97
N SER A 123 4.40 -4.03 -14.03
CA SER A 123 5.02 -2.95 -14.80
C SER A 123 4.99 -1.62 -14.03
N PHE A 124 3.87 -1.31 -13.38
CA PHE A 124 3.74 -0.18 -12.47
C PHE A 124 4.67 -0.30 -11.25
N ALA A 125 4.87 -1.51 -10.73
CA ALA A 125 5.81 -1.79 -9.65
C ALA A 125 7.25 -1.50 -10.07
N VAL A 126 7.72 -2.06 -11.19
CA VAL A 126 9.05 -1.76 -11.76
C VAL A 126 9.21 -0.25 -12.03
N SER A 127 8.23 0.38 -12.68
CA SER A 127 8.26 1.82 -12.99
C SER A 127 8.36 2.67 -11.71
N SER A 128 7.60 2.35 -10.67
CA SER A 128 7.62 3.09 -9.40
C SER A 128 8.92 2.90 -8.61
N ILE A 129 9.57 1.74 -8.74
CA ILE A 129 10.90 1.50 -8.14
C ILE A 129 11.97 2.32 -8.89
N VAL A 130 11.98 2.29 -10.23
CA VAL A 130 12.94 3.07 -11.04
C VAL A 130 12.75 4.58 -10.86
N ASP A 131 11.50 5.06 -10.79
CA ASP A 131 11.15 6.45 -10.41
C ASP A 131 11.83 6.90 -9.10
N THR A 132 11.97 5.99 -8.13
CA THR A 132 12.50 6.31 -6.80
C THR A 132 14.00 6.61 -6.84
N PHE A 133 14.74 5.92 -7.71
CA PHE A 133 16.18 6.16 -7.91
C PHE A 133 16.48 7.56 -8.48
N CYS A 134 15.52 8.13 -9.21
CA CYS A 134 15.57 9.48 -9.77
C CYS A 134 14.81 10.53 -8.91
N GLY A 135 14.28 10.13 -7.74
CA GLY A 135 13.37 10.93 -6.92
C GLY A 135 14.04 11.67 -5.75
N PRO A 136 13.36 12.66 -5.14
CA PRO A 136 13.93 13.50 -4.08
C PRO A 136 13.96 12.87 -2.67
N PHE A 137 13.63 11.58 -2.53
CA PHE A 137 13.45 10.92 -1.24
C PHE A 137 14.65 10.04 -0.87
N THR A 138 15.62 10.62 -0.17
CA THR A 138 16.88 9.95 0.19
C THR A 138 16.86 9.19 1.52
N ASP A 139 15.83 9.34 2.36
CA ASP A 139 15.69 8.55 3.60
C ASP A 139 14.24 8.19 3.96
N ALA A 140 14.09 7.14 4.79
CA ALA A 140 12.79 6.66 5.26
C ALA A 140 12.20 7.51 6.40
N ARG A 141 12.93 8.51 6.91
CA ARG A 141 12.51 9.34 8.05
C ARG A 141 11.68 10.53 7.58
N SER A 142 12.11 11.17 6.50
CA SER A 142 11.36 12.20 5.76
C SER A 142 10.01 11.66 5.26
N TRP A 143 9.96 10.36 4.93
CA TRP A 143 8.75 9.64 4.51
C TRP A 143 7.69 9.51 5.62
N LEU A 144 8.07 9.16 6.86
CA LEU A 144 7.15 9.13 7.99
C LEU A 144 6.55 10.52 8.28
N THR A 145 7.36 11.58 8.24
CA THR A 145 6.89 12.96 8.42
C THR A 145 5.89 13.36 7.34
N ALA A 146 6.16 13.06 6.07
CA ALA A 146 5.24 13.33 4.96
C ALA A 146 3.91 12.54 5.06
N ILE A 147 3.92 11.38 5.71
CA ILE A 147 2.69 10.61 6.01
C ILE A 147 1.89 11.29 7.13
N ASP A 148 2.51 11.63 8.25
CA ASP A 148 1.81 12.30 9.36
C ASP A 148 1.25 13.66 8.92
N GLU A 149 2.02 14.48 8.20
CA GLU A 149 1.54 15.74 7.64
C GLU A 149 0.32 15.55 6.73
N ARG A 150 0.33 14.53 5.86
CA ARG A 150 -0.77 14.25 4.94
C ARG A 150 -2.01 13.71 5.64
N LEU A 151 -1.84 12.86 6.66
CA LEU A 151 -2.94 12.35 7.49
C LEU A 151 -3.56 13.46 8.36
N LEU A 152 -2.76 14.40 8.86
CA LEU A 152 -3.22 15.59 9.56
C LEU A 152 -4.01 16.53 8.64
N LEU A 153 -3.58 16.73 7.38
CA LEU A 153 -4.29 17.55 6.39
C LEU A 153 -5.64 16.97 5.95
N THR A 154 -5.82 15.64 5.99
CA THR A 154 -7.12 15.00 5.74
C THR A 154 -8.07 14.99 6.95
N SER A 155 -7.63 15.47 8.11
CA SER A 155 -8.47 15.52 9.31
C SER A 155 -9.46 16.70 9.25
N PRO A 156 -10.78 16.50 9.38
CA PRO A 156 -11.77 17.58 9.27
C PRO A 156 -11.69 18.63 10.40
N LEU A 157 -10.92 18.34 11.46
CA LEU A 157 -10.73 19.21 12.64
C LEU A 157 -10.00 20.54 12.35
N ARG A 158 -9.55 20.79 11.11
CA ARG A 158 -8.95 22.08 10.67
C ARG A 158 -9.89 22.98 9.85
N ARG A 159 -11.19 22.69 9.77
CA ARG A 159 -12.22 23.59 9.19
C ARG A 159 -13.04 24.34 10.25
N ALA A 160 -12.42 24.69 11.38
CA ALA A 160 -13.08 25.28 12.54
C ALA A 160 -12.21 26.34 13.25
N GLU A 161 -11.46 27.13 12.46
CA GLU A 161 -10.88 28.42 12.82
C GLU A 161 -11.17 29.42 11.68
#